data_AF-A0A1F9UJU2-F1
#
_entry.id   AF-A0A1F9UJU2-F1
#
_cell.length_a   1.000
_cell.length_b   1.000
_cell.length_c   1.000
_cell.angle_alpha   90.00
_cell.angle_beta   90.00
_cell.angle_gamma   90.00
#
_symmetry.space_group_name_H-M   'P 1'
#
loop_
_entity.id
_entity.type
_entity.pdbx_description
1 polymer ?
#
loop_
_entity_poly.entity_id
_entity_poly.type
_entity_poly.pdbx_seq_one_letter_code
_entity_poly.pdbx_strand_id
1 'polypeptide(L)'
;AEVILIDAGKEGTSPLEGADHPSVTTVKMAQSAGFGALKAAGVRRARGSIVIFLEDHAEARPGWLQAALEAASGPWAAIGAEVHNANAGVGLSDSIVEIIYGLWAPPMQRGEATILAGNNTIYRKGVLQAYDGQLDELLLSDTVLQSKLAADGHRLLTDPKVSISHRNPTTLRSGVTAEFYYHWCFGAVRARFFHWTSWHRFRYLILSPLIPWIRLWRLAKQLLARRQLSSASFLLTILTAIVLLHAAVIGQALGIVLGLGGGLERFTRFELNGPRPLQSD
;
A
#
# COMPACT_ATOMS: atom_id res chain seq x y z
N ALA A 1 -15.34 18.73 -4.67
CA ALA A 1 -14.76 17.53 -4.04
C ALA A 1 -14.94 17.66 -2.53
N GLU A 2 -14.94 16.56 -1.80
CA GLU A 2 -14.95 16.54 -0.34
C GLU A 2 -13.73 15.76 0.16
N VAL A 3 -13.35 15.98 1.41
CA VAL A 3 -12.28 15.23 2.08
C VAL A 3 -12.88 14.60 3.33
N ILE A 4 -12.68 13.30 3.50
CA ILE A 4 -13.08 12.58 4.71
C ILE A 4 -11.81 12.19 5.44
N LEU A 5 -11.53 12.89 6.53
CA LEU A 5 -10.38 12.62 7.38
C LEU A 5 -10.76 11.57 8.43
N ILE A 6 -10.22 10.36 8.31
CA ILE A 6 -10.38 9.33 9.33
C ILE A 6 -9.32 9.55 10.40
N ASP A 7 -9.71 10.18 11.50
CA ASP A 7 -8.82 10.48 12.62
C ASP A 7 -8.81 9.29 13.59
N ALA A 8 -7.69 8.57 13.57
CA ALA A 8 -7.38 7.52 14.54
C ALA A 8 -6.22 7.90 15.47
N GLY A 9 -5.98 9.20 15.65
CA GLY A 9 -5.02 9.73 16.61
C GLY A 9 -5.37 9.33 18.05
N LYS A 10 -4.36 9.30 18.92
CA LYS A 10 -4.60 9.13 20.36
C LYS A 10 -5.21 10.41 20.93
N GLU A 11 -5.86 10.31 22.08
CA GLU A 11 -6.31 11.50 22.81
C GLU A 11 -5.14 12.47 23.04
N GLY A 12 -5.39 13.76 22.81
CA GLY A 12 -4.38 14.81 22.90
C GLY A 12 -3.46 14.95 21.68
N THR A 13 -3.63 14.13 20.63
CA THR A 13 -2.95 14.36 19.34
C THR A 13 -3.47 15.66 18.73
N SER A 14 -2.56 16.56 18.33
CA SER A 14 -2.94 17.77 17.63
C SER A 14 -3.69 17.43 16.33
N PRO A 15 -4.74 18.17 15.97
CA PRO A 15 -5.39 18.00 14.68
C PRO A 15 -4.40 18.14 13.53
N LEU A 16 -4.62 17.37 12.46
CA LEU A 16 -3.87 17.53 11.22
C LEU A 16 -4.09 18.94 10.67
N GLU A 17 -3.04 19.55 10.12
CA GLU A 17 -3.16 20.85 9.44
C GLU A 17 -4.21 20.80 8.34
N GLY A 18 -5.07 21.82 8.28
CA GLY A 18 -6.18 21.90 7.32
C GLY A 18 -7.40 21.04 7.67
N ALA A 19 -7.42 20.33 8.80
CA ALA A 19 -8.59 19.57 9.25
C ALA A 19 -9.83 20.44 9.55
N ASP A 20 -9.66 21.75 9.71
CA ASP A 20 -10.71 22.76 9.91
C ASP A 20 -11.29 23.31 8.59
N HIS A 21 -10.73 22.93 7.44
CA HIS A 21 -11.18 23.43 6.14
C HIS A 21 -12.66 23.02 5.88
N PRO A 22 -13.52 23.90 5.32
CA PRO A 22 -14.96 23.63 5.15
C PRO A 22 -15.33 22.40 4.32
N SER A 23 -14.40 21.92 3.48
CA SER A 23 -14.59 20.70 2.67
C SER A 23 -14.12 19.42 3.36
N VAL A 24 -13.59 19.50 4.58
CA VAL A 24 -13.10 18.37 5.37
C VAL A 24 -14.17 17.94 6.37
N THR A 25 -14.49 16.65 6.39
CA THR A 25 -15.30 16.02 7.43
C THR A 25 -14.45 15.03 8.19
N THR A 26 -14.19 15.33 9.47
CA THR A 26 -13.39 14.47 10.34
C THR A 26 -14.25 13.42 11.02
N VAL A 27 -13.80 12.16 10.97
CA VAL A 27 -14.45 11.00 11.58
C VAL A 27 -13.48 10.38 12.56
N LYS A 28 -13.77 10.50 13.86
CA LYS A 28 -12.95 9.89 14.90
C LYS A 28 -13.23 8.39 15.00
N MET A 29 -12.18 7.59 15.03
CA MET A 29 -12.25 6.13 15.17
C MET A 29 -11.08 5.61 16.02
N ALA A 30 -11.29 4.52 16.75
CA ALA A 30 -10.21 3.90 17.50
C ALA A 30 -9.26 3.11 16.56
N GLN A 31 -7.95 3.18 16.81
CA GLN A 31 -6.96 2.35 16.08
C GLN A 31 -7.26 0.84 16.21
N SER A 32 -7.93 0.42 17.29
CA SER A 32 -8.35 -0.97 17.50
C SER A 32 -9.36 -1.48 16.46
N ALA A 33 -10.01 -0.60 15.70
CA ALA A 33 -10.86 -0.99 14.57
C ALA A 33 -10.06 -1.64 13.43
N GLY A 34 -8.76 -1.33 13.32
CA GLY A 34 -7.89 -1.85 12.28
C GLY A 34 -7.89 -1.00 11.00
N PHE A 35 -6.73 -0.93 10.35
CA PHE A 35 -6.48 -0.03 9.22
C PHE A 35 -7.48 -0.17 8.07
N GLY A 36 -7.87 -1.38 7.72
CA GLY A 36 -8.85 -1.62 6.66
C GLY A 36 -10.26 -1.12 7.01
N ALA A 37 -10.70 -1.25 8.27
CA ALA A 37 -11.98 -0.71 8.74
C ALA A 37 -11.99 0.82 8.76
N LEU A 38 -10.86 1.45 9.10
CA LEU A 38 -10.67 2.91 8.98
C LEU A 38 -10.89 3.36 7.54
N LYS A 39 -10.25 2.70 6.56
CA LYS A 39 -10.43 2.99 5.13
C LYS A 39 -11.87 2.77 4.67
N ALA A 40 -12.50 1.65 5.06
CA ALA A 40 -13.87 1.32 4.69
C ALA A 40 -14.89 2.33 5.25
N ALA A 41 -14.66 2.84 6.46
CA ALA A 41 -15.51 3.88 7.05
C ALA A 41 -15.52 5.18 6.23
N GLY A 42 -14.40 5.51 5.58
CA GLY A 42 -14.31 6.61 4.60
C GLY A 42 -15.12 6.33 3.35
N VAL A 43 -14.98 5.14 2.76
CA VAL A 43 -15.74 4.72 1.56
C VAL A 43 -17.24 4.79 1.78
N ARG A 44 -17.72 4.30 2.94
CA ARG A 44 -19.15 4.30 3.29
C ARG A 44 -19.73 5.72 3.42
N ARG A 45 -18.91 6.68 3.86
CA ARG A 45 -19.31 8.08 4.03
C ARG A 45 -19.15 8.94 2.78
N ALA A 46 -18.26 8.56 1.88
CA ALA A 46 -18.02 9.28 0.64
C ALA A 46 -19.31 9.45 -0.16
N ARG A 47 -19.62 10.65 -0.64
CA ARG A 47 -20.79 10.93 -1.51
C ARG A 47 -20.42 10.87 -2.99
N GLY A 48 -19.14 11.07 -3.31
CA GLY A 48 -18.61 10.98 -4.66
C GLY A 48 -18.72 9.58 -5.28
N SER A 49 -18.81 9.52 -6.61
CA SER A 49 -18.79 8.26 -7.38
C SER A 49 -17.38 7.65 -7.51
N ILE A 50 -16.35 8.42 -7.15
CA ILE A 50 -14.94 8.05 -7.12
C ILE A 50 -14.44 8.26 -5.69
N VAL A 51 -13.70 7.30 -5.16
CA VAL A 51 -12.99 7.41 -3.89
C VAL A 51 -11.50 7.41 -4.19
N ILE A 52 -10.79 8.38 -3.61
CA ILE A 52 -9.34 8.49 -3.74
C ILE A 52 -8.75 8.30 -2.35
N PHE A 53 -7.92 7.27 -2.19
CA PHE A 53 -7.16 7.10 -0.96
C PHE A 53 -5.86 7.90 -1.05
N LEU A 54 -5.51 8.57 0.05
CA LEU A 54 -4.24 9.25 0.25
C LEU A 54 -3.86 9.09 1.71
N GLU A 55 -2.64 8.62 1.96
CA GLU A 55 -2.09 8.46 3.30
C GLU A 55 -1.63 9.80 3.88
N ASP A 56 -1.57 9.89 5.21
CA ASP A 56 -1.10 11.09 5.94
C ASP A 56 0.40 11.39 5.73
N HIS A 57 1.15 10.41 5.22
CA HIS A 57 2.55 10.51 4.86
C HIS A 57 2.78 10.40 3.34
N ALA A 58 1.74 10.70 2.56
CA ALA A 58 1.80 10.84 1.10
C ALA A 58 1.25 12.21 0.67
N GLU A 59 1.85 12.77 -0.38
CA GLU A 59 1.50 14.10 -0.90
C GLU A 59 1.13 14.00 -2.38
N ALA A 60 -0.02 14.57 -2.75
CA ALA A 60 -0.43 14.68 -4.13
C ALA A 60 0.48 15.67 -4.88
N ARG A 61 1.04 15.25 -6.02
CA ARG A 61 1.88 16.14 -6.85
C ARG A 61 1.00 17.07 -7.73
N PRO A 62 1.54 18.18 -8.25
CA PRO A 62 0.78 19.08 -9.12
C PRO A 62 0.10 18.36 -10.28
N GLY A 63 -1.17 18.67 -10.53
CA GLY A 63 -1.99 18.05 -11.58
C GLY A 63 -2.60 16.69 -11.22
N TRP A 64 -2.25 16.10 -10.07
CA TRP A 64 -2.70 14.76 -9.65
C TRP A 64 -4.22 14.58 -9.68
N LEU A 65 -4.99 15.51 -9.09
CA LEU A 65 -6.45 15.38 -9.02
C LEU A 65 -7.09 15.49 -10.41
N GLN A 66 -6.62 16.40 -11.26
CA GLN A 66 -7.12 16.52 -12.63
C GLN A 66 -6.85 15.23 -13.41
N ALA A 67 -5.62 14.70 -13.33
CA ALA A 67 -5.26 13.43 -13.97
C ALA A 67 -6.10 12.25 -13.45
N ALA A 68 -6.39 12.21 -12.14
CA ALA A 68 -7.23 11.20 -11.53
C ALA A 68 -8.66 11.22 -12.09
N LEU A 69 -9.25 12.42 -12.22
CA LEU A 69 -10.59 12.60 -12.78
C LEU A 69 -10.64 12.27 -14.28
N GLU A 70 -9.63 12.69 -15.04
CA GLU A 70 -9.47 12.36 -16.47
C GLU A 70 -9.38 10.84 -16.65
N ALA A 71 -8.51 10.16 -15.89
CA ALA A 71 -8.38 8.71 -15.93
C ALA A 71 -9.70 8.01 -15.52
N ALA A 72 -10.40 8.51 -14.50
CA ALA A 72 -11.66 7.95 -14.02
C ALA A 72 -12.85 8.16 -14.97
N SER A 73 -12.69 8.94 -16.04
CA SER A 73 -13.66 8.98 -17.14
C SER A 73 -13.63 7.70 -18.02
N GLY A 74 -12.51 6.97 -18.01
CA GLY A 74 -12.34 5.71 -18.76
C GLY A 74 -12.92 4.47 -18.05
N PRO A 75 -12.86 3.28 -18.66
CA PRO A 75 -13.56 2.07 -18.16
C PRO A 75 -12.89 1.39 -16.95
N TRP A 76 -12.07 2.10 -16.19
CA TRP A 76 -11.21 1.54 -15.15
C TRP A 76 -11.95 1.44 -13.82
N ALA A 77 -11.81 0.31 -13.14
CA ALA A 77 -12.34 0.13 -11.78
C ALA A 77 -11.42 0.75 -10.73
N ALA A 78 -10.11 0.74 -10.99
CA ALA A 78 -9.10 1.36 -10.14
C ALA A 78 -7.98 1.99 -10.98
N ILE A 79 -7.39 3.06 -10.46
CA ILE A 79 -6.29 3.80 -11.10
C ILE A 79 -5.16 3.98 -10.08
N GLY A 80 -3.97 3.48 -10.42
CA GLY A 80 -2.77 3.55 -9.61
C GLY A 80 -1.87 4.71 -10.03
N ALA A 81 -1.21 5.29 -9.03
CA ALA A 81 -0.32 6.43 -9.20
C ALA A 81 1.14 6.01 -9.46
N GLU A 82 1.89 6.88 -10.14
CA GLU A 82 3.35 6.89 -10.07
C GLU A 82 3.79 7.37 -8.68
N VAL A 83 4.78 6.70 -8.10
CA VAL A 83 5.24 6.95 -6.73
C VAL A 83 6.65 7.53 -6.73
N HIS A 84 6.80 8.71 -6.14
CA HIS A 84 8.07 9.40 -5.94
C HIS A 84 8.51 9.27 -4.49
N ASN A 85 9.82 9.19 -4.24
CA ASN A 85 10.35 9.16 -2.88
C ASN A 85 10.34 10.57 -2.28
N ALA A 86 9.54 10.80 -1.24
CA ALA A 86 9.43 12.11 -0.59
C ALA A 86 10.61 12.42 0.37
N ASN A 87 11.33 11.39 0.83
CA ASN A 87 12.46 11.52 1.75
C ASN A 87 13.72 10.83 1.24
N ALA A 88 14.07 11.11 -0.02
CA ALA A 88 15.29 10.62 -0.65
C ALA A 88 16.55 11.08 0.10
N GLY A 89 17.59 10.25 0.12
CA GLY A 89 18.83 10.52 0.85
C GLY A 89 18.75 10.34 2.37
N VAL A 90 17.57 10.06 2.95
CA VAL A 90 17.41 9.84 4.40
C VAL A 90 17.51 8.35 4.73
N GLY A 91 18.65 7.94 5.28
CA GLY A 91 18.88 6.55 5.72
C GLY A 91 18.70 5.53 4.58
N LEU A 92 17.83 4.54 4.78
CA LEU A 92 17.51 3.49 3.81
C LEU A 92 16.30 3.81 2.92
N SER A 93 15.78 5.04 2.94
CA SER A 93 14.56 5.40 2.19
C SER A 93 14.66 5.02 0.70
N ASP A 94 15.78 5.36 0.05
CA ASP A 94 16.00 5.08 -1.38
C ASP A 94 16.04 3.58 -1.71
N SER A 95 16.54 2.76 -0.79
CA SER A 95 16.50 1.30 -0.96
C SER A 95 15.09 0.74 -0.75
N ILE A 96 14.38 1.24 0.28
CA ILE A 96 13.07 0.74 0.67
C ILE A 96 12.00 1.08 -0.37
N VAL A 97 12.03 2.29 -0.94
CA VAL A 97 11.11 2.68 -2.00
C VAL A 97 11.29 1.83 -3.26
N GLU A 98 12.51 1.46 -3.64
CA GLU A 98 12.75 0.57 -4.79
C GLU A 98 12.23 -0.85 -4.54
N ILE A 99 12.32 -1.34 -3.30
CA ILE A 99 11.84 -2.67 -2.92
C ILE A 99 10.31 -2.74 -2.93
N ILE A 100 9.64 -1.70 -2.42
CA ILE A 100 8.19 -1.67 -2.20
C ILE A 100 7.45 -1.11 -3.40
N TYR A 101 7.87 0.07 -3.87
CA TYR A 101 7.22 0.84 -4.91
C TYR A 101 7.94 0.83 -6.24
N GLY A 102 9.06 0.08 -6.37
CA GLY A 102 9.89 0.05 -7.57
C GLY A 102 9.08 -0.16 -8.85
N LEU A 103 8.03 -1.01 -8.86
CA LEU A 103 7.17 -1.23 -10.03
C LEU A 103 6.47 0.04 -10.55
N TRP A 104 6.17 0.99 -9.66
CA TRP A 104 5.46 2.24 -9.94
C TRP A 104 6.37 3.48 -9.80
N ALA A 105 7.68 3.28 -9.70
CA ALA A 105 8.66 4.36 -9.69
C ALA A 105 8.85 4.99 -11.09
N PRO A 106 9.22 6.28 -11.17
CA PRO A 106 9.40 6.97 -12.44
C PRO A 106 10.56 6.41 -13.29
N PRO A 107 10.45 6.45 -14.63
CA PRO A 107 9.24 6.74 -15.40
C PRO A 107 8.30 5.53 -15.43
N MET A 108 7.07 5.70 -14.93
CA MET A 108 6.03 4.68 -15.04
C MET A 108 5.33 4.79 -16.39
N GLN A 109 5.02 3.65 -17.02
CA GLN A 109 4.26 3.62 -18.26
C GLN A 109 2.76 3.57 -17.98
N ARG A 110 1.99 4.32 -18.77
CA ARG A 110 0.53 4.25 -18.74
C ARG A 110 0.09 2.93 -19.36
N GLY A 111 -0.77 2.18 -18.67
CA GLY A 111 -1.23 0.90 -19.20
C GLY A 111 -2.20 0.17 -18.31
N GLU A 112 -2.88 -0.80 -18.90
CA GLU A 112 -3.66 -1.75 -18.13
C GLU A 112 -2.73 -2.58 -17.24
N ALA A 113 -3.11 -2.74 -15.98
CA ALA A 113 -2.28 -3.36 -14.95
C ALA A 113 -3.06 -4.42 -14.18
N THR A 114 -2.33 -5.36 -13.60
CA THR A 114 -2.88 -6.39 -12.70
C THR A 114 -2.69 -6.04 -11.22
N ILE A 115 -1.85 -5.05 -10.92
CA ILE A 115 -1.53 -4.59 -9.57
C ILE A 115 -1.15 -3.11 -9.60
N LEU A 116 -1.59 -2.36 -8.59
CA LEU A 116 -1.42 -0.92 -8.44
C LEU A 116 -0.72 -0.60 -7.10
N ALA A 117 -0.27 0.64 -6.95
CA ALA A 117 0.41 1.16 -5.75
C ALA A 117 -0.54 1.30 -4.54
N GLY A 118 -1.01 0.16 -4.03
CA GLY A 118 -1.65 -0.04 -2.72
C GLY A 118 -2.51 1.11 -2.20
N ASN A 119 -2.13 1.63 -1.04
CA ASN A 119 -2.89 2.56 -0.20
C ASN A 119 -3.17 3.94 -0.83
N ASN A 120 -2.59 4.26 -1.98
CA ASN A 120 -2.79 5.53 -2.69
C ASN A 120 -3.45 5.33 -4.06
N THR A 121 -4.43 4.43 -4.09
CA THR A 121 -5.16 4.04 -5.29
C THR A 121 -6.52 4.74 -5.36
N ILE A 122 -6.93 5.10 -6.57
CA ILE A 122 -8.25 5.65 -6.87
C ILE A 122 -9.17 4.50 -7.25
N TYR A 123 -10.38 4.46 -6.72
CA TYR A 123 -11.37 3.43 -7.04
C TYR A 123 -12.72 4.06 -7.42
N ARG A 124 -13.46 3.38 -8.30
CA ARG A 124 -14.89 3.65 -8.46
C ARG A 124 -15.62 3.21 -7.19
N LYS A 125 -16.41 4.11 -6.60
CA LYS A 125 -17.14 3.83 -5.36
C LYS A 125 -18.09 2.64 -5.53
N GLY A 126 -18.83 2.59 -6.64
CA GLY A 126 -19.76 1.49 -6.93
C GLY A 126 -19.09 0.12 -7.01
N VAL A 127 -17.83 0.06 -7.43
CA VAL A 127 -17.04 -1.17 -7.43
C VAL A 127 -16.71 -1.61 -6.00
N LEU A 128 -16.28 -0.68 -5.13
CA LEU A 128 -16.01 -0.99 -3.72
C LEU A 128 -17.28 -1.41 -2.96
N GLN A 129 -18.42 -0.77 -3.25
CA GLN A 129 -19.70 -1.06 -2.60
C GLN A 129 -20.20 -2.48 -2.87
N ALA A 130 -19.83 -3.09 -3.99
CA ALA A 130 -20.15 -4.50 -4.26
C ALA A 130 -19.53 -5.46 -3.23
N TYR A 131 -18.54 -5.00 -2.46
CA TYR A 131 -17.85 -5.76 -1.43
C TYR A 131 -18.16 -5.30 0.00
N ASP A 132 -19.19 -4.48 0.25
CA ASP A 132 -19.37 -3.78 1.54
C ASP A 132 -19.27 -4.69 2.79
N GLY A 133 -19.83 -5.91 2.73
CA GLY A 133 -19.74 -6.89 3.83
C GLY A 133 -18.36 -7.52 4.06
N GLN A 134 -17.41 -7.28 3.16
CA GLN A 134 -16.03 -7.79 3.18
C GLN A 134 -14.99 -6.66 3.02
N LEU A 135 -15.45 -5.42 2.90
CA LEU A 135 -14.65 -4.28 2.46
C LEU A 135 -13.55 -3.92 3.45
N ASP A 136 -13.83 -4.01 4.75
CA ASP A 136 -12.87 -3.75 5.82
C ASP A 136 -11.62 -4.61 5.67
N GLU A 137 -11.78 -5.88 5.34
CA GLU A 137 -10.66 -6.82 5.21
C GLU A 137 -9.98 -6.73 3.84
N LEU A 138 -10.74 -6.46 2.78
CA LEU A 138 -10.17 -6.21 1.45
C LEU A 138 -9.33 -4.94 1.44
N LEU A 139 -9.79 -3.87 2.10
CA LEU A 139 -9.02 -2.64 2.23
C LEU A 139 -7.86 -2.78 3.21
N LEU A 140 -7.84 -3.79 4.09
CA LEU A 140 -6.63 -4.10 4.85
C LEU A 140 -5.48 -4.53 3.93
N SER A 141 -5.78 -5.11 2.75
CA SER A 141 -4.78 -5.51 1.76
C SER A 141 -5.25 -5.17 0.34
N ASP A 142 -4.85 -4.00 -0.14
CA ASP A 142 -5.13 -3.55 -1.51
C ASP A 142 -4.69 -4.56 -2.58
N THR A 143 -3.61 -5.29 -2.34
CA THR A 143 -3.16 -6.37 -3.24
C THR A 143 -4.23 -7.46 -3.40
N VAL A 144 -4.92 -7.84 -2.32
CA VAL A 144 -6.01 -8.84 -2.39
C VAL A 144 -7.25 -8.22 -3.04
N LEU A 145 -7.61 -6.99 -2.67
CA LEU A 145 -8.71 -6.27 -3.33
C LEU A 145 -8.50 -6.19 -4.84
N GLN A 146 -7.35 -5.71 -5.30
CA GLN A 146 -7.03 -5.58 -6.72
C GLN A 146 -6.98 -6.92 -7.44
N SER A 147 -6.44 -7.97 -6.80
CA SER A 147 -6.48 -9.33 -7.35
C SER A 147 -7.92 -9.84 -7.51
N LYS A 148 -8.80 -9.53 -6.55
CA LYS A 148 -10.21 -9.89 -6.61
C LYS A 148 -10.95 -9.11 -7.69
N LEU A 149 -10.68 -7.80 -7.81
CA LEU A 149 -11.22 -6.97 -8.88
C LEU A 149 -10.86 -7.54 -10.26
N ALA A 150 -9.59 -7.89 -10.46
CA ALA A 150 -9.12 -8.51 -11.70
C ALA A 150 -9.80 -9.87 -11.96
N ALA A 151 -9.94 -10.71 -10.92
CA ALA A 151 -10.64 -12.00 -11.03
C ALA A 151 -12.13 -11.86 -11.39
N ASP A 152 -12.76 -10.75 -10.99
CA ASP A 152 -14.14 -10.41 -11.33
C ASP A 152 -14.28 -9.69 -12.68
N GLY A 153 -13.20 -9.63 -13.47
CA GLY A 153 -13.20 -9.05 -14.81
C GLY A 153 -13.09 -7.52 -14.83
N HIS A 154 -12.81 -6.88 -13.69
CA HIS A 154 -12.54 -5.46 -13.66
C HIS A 154 -11.14 -5.13 -14.20
N ARG A 155 -11.03 -3.96 -14.84
CA ARG A 155 -9.80 -3.46 -15.44
C ARG A 155 -9.16 -2.41 -14.55
N LEU A 156 -7.84 -2.49 -14.37
CA LEU A 156 -7.06 -1.54 -13.57
C LEU A 156 -6.11 -0.77 -14.49
N LEU A 157 -5.85 0.50 -14.17
CA LEU A 157 -4.96 1.37 -14.93
C LEU A 157 -3.80 1.84 -14.06
N THR A 158 -2.57 1.82 -14.57
CA THR A 158 -1.50 2.72 -14.10
C THR A 158 -1.49 3.96 -14.97
N ASP A 159 -1.45 5.16 -14.36
CA ASP A 159 -1.36 6.42 -15.10
C ASP A 159 -0.28 7.32 -14.48
N PRO A 160 0.84 7.58 -15.17
CA PRO A 160 1.94 8.38 -14.63
C PRO A 160 1.58 9.85 -14.39
N LYS A 161 0.48 10.34 -14.98
CA LYS A 161 -0.02 11.69 -14.69
C LYS A 161 -0.65 11.77 -13.29
N VAL A 162 -1.15 10.65 -12.77
CA VAL A 162 -1.54 10.52 -11.37
C VAL A 162 -0.25 10.24 -10.61
N SER A 163 0.34 11.25 -9.98
CA SER A 163 1.62 11.09 -9.28
C SER A 163 1.55 11.58 -7.83
N ILE A 164 2.23 10.85 -6.95
CA ILE A 164 2.33 11.16 -5.51
C ILE A 164 3.79 11.16 -5.07
N SER A 165 4.07 11.83 -3.97
CA SER A 165 5.32 11.70 -3.21
C SER A 165 5.01 10.96 -1.92
N HIS A 166 5.67 9.85 -1.65
CA HIS A 166 5.42 9.00 -0.48
C HIS A 166 6.63 9.02 0.45
N ARG A 167 6.43 9.27 1.75
CA ARG A 167 7.51 9.18 2.75
C ARG A 167 7.70 7.73 3.16
N ASN A 168 8.94 7.25 3.13
CA ASN A 168 9.25 5.84 3.37
C ASN A 168 9.93 5.64 4.74
N PRO A 169 9.84 4.43 5.31
CA PRO A 169 10.69 4.04 6.44
C PRO A 169 12.18 4.25 6.10
N THR A 170 12.96 4.72 7.07
CA THR A 170 14.38 5.12 6.85
C THR A 170 15.39 4.19 7.51
N THR A 171 14.94 3.21 8.30
CA THR A 171 15.80 2.25 9.00
C THR A 171 15.44 0.81 8.64
N LEU A 172 16.39 -0.12 8.82
CA LEU A 172 16.13 -1.53 8.61
C LEU A 172 15.04 -2.05 9.55
N ARG A 173 15.03 -1.59 10.81
CA ARG A 173 14.03 -1.97 11.80
C ARG A 173 12.62 -1.53 11.38
N SER A 174 12.46 -0.28 10.95
CA SER A 174 11.17 0.24 10.51
C SER A 174 10.71 -0.46 9.22
N GLY A 175 11.61 -0.71 8.27
CA GLY A 175 11.31 -1.48 7.06
C GLY A 175 10.86 -2.91 7.36
N VAL A 176 11.59 -3.64 8.22
CA VAL A 176 11.22 -5.00 8.64
C VAL A 176 9.86 -5.00 9.33
N THR A 177 9.60 -4.02 10.20
CA THR A 177 8.32 -3.90 10.92
C THR A 177 7.16 -3.69 9.94
N ALA A 178 7.31 -2.77 8.98
CA ALA A 178 6.33 -2.49 7.94
C ALA A 178 6.02 -3.77 7.13
N GLU A 179 7.06 -4.34 6.54
CA GLU A 179 6.94 -5.46 5.61
C GLU A 179 6.39 -6.72 6.29
N PHE A 180 6.87 -7.02 7.50
CA PHE A 180 6.41 -8.20 8.24
C PHE A 180 4.93 -8.12 8.60
N TYR A 181 4.47 -7.02 9.20
CA TYR A 181 3.09 -6.93 9.68
C TYR A 181 2.09 -6.69 8.55
N TYR A 182 2.46 -5.93 7.51
CA TYR A 182 1.66 -5.84 6.29
C TYR A 182 1.50 -7.23 5.66
N HIS A 183 2.60 -7.98 5.49
CA HIS A 183 2.52 -9.29 4.85
C HIS A 183 1.83 -10.34 5.72
N TRP A 184 1.84 -10.22 7.05
CA TRP A 184 0.98 -11.00 7.93
C TRP A 184 -0.50 -10.78 7.59
N CYS A 185 -0.93 -9.52 7.56
CA CYS A 185 -2.31 -9.19 7.19
C CYS A 185 -2.64 -9.70 5.78
N PHE A 186 -1.77 -9.45 4.80
CA PHE A 186 -1.90 -9.95 3.43
C PHE A 186 -2.05 -11.48 3.36
N GLY A 187 -1.22 -12.23 4.07
CA GLY A 187 -1.28 -13.69 4.12
C GLY A 187 -2.61 -14.22 4.64
N ALA A 188 -3.08 -13.64 5.76
CA ALA A 188 -4.34 -14.01 6.38
C ALA A 188 -5.55 -13.68 5.48
N VAL A 189 -5.61 -12.45 4.96
CA VAL A 189 -6.68 -11.99 4.06
C VAL A 189 -6.67 -12.84 2.79
N ARG A 190 -5.53 -13.01 2.11
CA ARG A 190 -5.44 -13.79 0.87
C ARG A 190 -5.90 -15.23 1.06
N ALA A 191 -5.44 -15.91 2.12
CA ALA A 191 -5.82 -17.29 2.38
C ALA A 191 -7.32 -17.45 2.63
N ARG A 192 -7.95 -16.50 3.33
CA ARG A 192 -9.39 -16.52 3.59
C ARG A 192 -10.21 -16.21 2.33
N PHE A 193 -9.88 -15.12 1.63
CA PHE A 193 -10.66 -14.65 0.48
C PHE A 193 -10.60 -15.58 -0.73
N PHE A 194 -9.47 -16.25 -0.95
CA PHE A 194 -9.35 -17.26 -2.00
C PHE A 194 -9.62 -18.68 -1.51
N HIS A 195 -10.25 -18.82 -0.33
CA HIS A 195 -10.68 -20.11 0.24
C HIS A 195 -9.58 -21.18 0.25
N TRP A 196 -8.37 -20.82 0.67
CA TRP A 196 -7.22 -21.72 0.66
C TRP A 196 -7.44 -22.92 1.59
N THR A 197 -7.54 -24.10 0.99
CA THR A 197 -7.55 -25.38 1.69
C THR A 197 -6.22 -25.63 2.42
N SER A 198 -6.20 -26.59 3.34
CA SER A 198 -4.98 -27.00 4.05
C SER A 198 -3.83 -27.35 3.09
N TRP A 199 -4.14 -27.89 1.91
CA TRP A 199 -3.15 -28.18 0.88
C TRP A 199 -2.53 -26.92 0.28
N HIS A 200 -3.32 -25.89 -0.01
CA HIS A 200 -2.80 -24.60 -0.48
C HIS A 200 -1.85 -23.98 0.55
N ARG A 201 -2.25 -24.01 1.83
CA ARG A 201 -1.45 -23.50 2.95
C ARG A 201 -0.14 -24.28 3.10
N PHE A 202 -0.21 -25.61 3.10
CA PHE A 202 0.95 -26.49 3.18
C PHE A 202 1.93 -26.22 2.03
N ARG A 203 1.46 -26.22 0.78
CA ARG A 203 2.29 -25.90 -0.39
C ARG A 203 2.96 -24.55 -0.26
N TYR A 204 2.21 -23.54 0.19
CA TYR A 204 2.78 -22.21 0.40
C TYR A 204 3.90 -22.24 1.44
N LEU A 205 3.71 -22.88 2.59
CA LEU A 205 4.73 -22.95 3.63
C LEU A 205 6.02 -23.63 3.16
N ILE A 206 5.90 -24.70 2.37
CA ILE A 206 7.06 -25.43 1.83
C ILE A 206 7.77 -24.64 0.73
N LEU A 207 7.03 -23.97 -0.15
CA LEU A 207 7.60 -23.29 -1.31
C LEU A 207 7.97 -21.82 -1.04
N SER A 208 7.42 -21.22 0.02
CA SER A 208 7.64 -19.79 0.31
C SER A 208 9.09 -19.40 0.60
N PRO A 209 9.98 -20.27 1.13
CA PRO A 209 11.41 -19.95 1.23
C PRO A 209 12.09 -19.61 -0.11
N LEU A 210 11.50 -19.99 -1.26
CA LEU A 210 12.01 -19.63 -2.58
C LEU A 210 11.54 -18.24 -3.05
N ILE A 211 10.46 -17.71 -2.48
CA ILE A 211 9.84 -16.44 -2.89
C ILE A 211 10.80 -15.24 -2.74
N PRO A 212 11.58 -15.08 -1.64
CA PRO A 212 12.51 -13.96 -1.52
C PRO A 212 13.53 -13.94 -2.65
N TRP A 213 14.05 -15.10 -3.05
CA TRP A 213 15.04 -15.21 -4.13
C TRP A 213 14.44 -14.88 -5.50
N ILE A 214 13.22 -15.34 -5.79
CA ILE A 214 12.50 -15.00 -7.02
C ILE A 214 12.23 -13.49 -7.09
N ARG A 215 11.76 -12.89 -5.98
CA ARG A 215 11.50 -11.44 -5.91
C ARG A 215 12.79 -10.63 -6.00
N LEU A 216 13.87 -11.08 -5.35
CA LEU A 216 15.17 -10.44 -5.40
C LEU A 216 15.75 -10.46 -6.82
N TRP A 217 15.63 -11.57 -7.53
CA TRP A 217 16.05 -11.67 -8.93
C TRP A 217 15.27 -10.71 -9.83
N ARG A 218 13.95 -10.62 -9.66
CA ARG A 218 13.11 -9.68 -10.41
C ARG A 218 13.50 -8.23 -10.12
N LEU A 219 13.69 -7.88 -8.84
CA LEU A 219 14.16 -6.57 -8.41
C LEU A 219 15.53 -6.25 -9.04
N ALA A 220 16.51 -7.15 -8.92
CA ALA A 220 17.84 -6.95 -9.48
C ALA A 220 17.78 -6.72 -11.00
N LYS A 221 17.00 -7.52 -11.74
CA LYS A 221 16.79 -7.32 -13.18
C LYS A 221 16.19 -5.95 -13.50
N GLN A 222 15.19 -5.52 -12.73
CA GLN A 222 14.55 -4.22 -12.92
C GLN A 222 15.51 -3.06 -12.65
N LEU A 223 16.26 -3.11 -11.55
CA LEU A 223 17.26 -2.09 -11.21
C LEU A 223 18.38 -2.02 -12.26
N LEU A 224 18.86 -3.16 -12.73
CA LEU A 224 19.88 -3.24 -13.79
C LEU A 224 19.36 -2.72 -15.14
N ALA A 225 18.08 -2.95 -15.46
CA ALA A 225 17.47 -2.43 -16.68
C ALA A 225 17.31 -0.90 -16.64
N ARG A 226 16.99 -0.33 -15.48
CA ARG A 226 16.87 1.13 -15.30
C ARG A 226 18.20 1.86 -15.36
N ARG A 227 19.29 1.24 -14.89
CA ARG A 227 20.64 1.83 -14.84
C ARG A 227 20.72 3.19 -14.11
N GLN A 228 19.86 3.40 -13.11
CA GLN A 228 19.78 4.67 -12.38
C GLN A 228 20.60 4.69 -11.07
N LEU A 229 20.99 3.51 -10.56
CA LEU A 229 21.69 3.39 -9.28
C LEU A 229 23.20 3.25 -9.48
N SER A 230 23.97 3.85 -8.56
CA SER A 230 25.39 3.55 -8.39
C SER A 230 25.59 2.09 -7.94
N SER A 231 26.78 1.53 -8.15
CA SER A 231 27.10 0.16 -7.69
C SER A 231 26.92 0.00 -6.17
N ALA A 232 27.25 1.03 -5.39
CA ALA A 232 27.09 1.03 -3.94
C ALA A 232 25.61 1.04 -3.53
N SER A 233 24.80 1.93 -4.15
CA SER A 233 23.36 2.00 -3.90
C SER A 233 22.64 0.72 -4.34
N PHE A 234 23.06 0.12 -5.45
CA PHE A 234 22.56 -1.18 -5.90
C PHE A 234 22.85 -2.27 -4.87
N LEU A 235 24.09 -2.40 -4.40
CA LEU A 235 24.47 -3.41 -3.41
C LEU A 235 23.68 -3.22 -2.09
N LEU A 236 23.59 -1.98 -1.60
CA LEU A 236 22.82 -1.67 -0.39
C LEU A 236 21.34 -2.02 -0.55
N THR A 237 20.76 -1.73 -1.72
CA THR A 237 19.36 -2.08 -2.02
C THR A 237 19.16 -3.59 -2.03
N ILE A 238 20.08 -4.35 -2.63
CA ILE A 238 20.02 -5.82 -2.65
C ILE A 238 20.14 -6.41 -1.25
N LEU A 239 21.07 -5.94 -0.42
CA LEU A 239 21.22 -6.41 0.96
C LEU A 239 19.98 -6.08 1.80
N THR A 240 19.43 -4.87 1.64
CA THR A 240 18.18 -4.47 2.30
C THR A 240 17.01 -5.35 1.84
N ALA A 241 16.91 -5.60 0.54
CA ALA A 241 15.88 -6.43 -0.06
C ALA A 241 15.90 -7.87 0.47
N ILE A 242 17.08 -8.46 0.66
CA ILE A 242 17.19 -9.80 1.26
C ILE A 242 16.48 -9.82 2.61
N VAL A 243 16.79 -8.88 3.51
CA VAL A 243 16.19 -8.85 4.86
C VAL A 243 14.68 -8.60 4.79
N LEU A 244 14.24 -7.61 4.02
CA LEU A 244 12.83 -7.23 3.94
C LEU A 244 11.96 -8.31 3.29
N LEU A 245 12.43 -8.93 2.20
CA LEU A 245 11.68 -9.98 1.51
C LEU A 245 11.54 -11.24 2.38
N HIS A 246 12.53 -11.57 3.21
CA HIS A 246 12.41 -12.66 4.18
C HIS A 246 11.41 -12.29 5.29
N ALA A 247 11.48 -11.07 5.83
CA ALA A 247 10.51 -10.59 6.81
C ALA A 247 9.07 -10.64 6.27
N ALA A 248 8.86 -10.19 5.03
CA ALA A 248 7.59 -10.26 4.32
C ALA A 248 7.08 -11.72 4.20
N VAL A 249 7.93 -12.65 3.77
CA VAL A 249 7.54 -14.05 3.60
C VAL A 249 7.20 -14.73 4.93
N ILE A 250 7.97 -14.46 5.99
CA ILE A 250 7.69 -14.98 7.34
C ILE A 250 6.37 -14.41 7.85
N GLY A 251 6.15 -13.10 7.72
CA GLY A 251 4.89 -12.45 8.08
C GLY A 251 3.72 -13.12 7.35
N GLN A 252 3.84 -13.29 6.04
CA GLN A 252 2.82 -13.97 5.24
C GLN A 252 2.54 -15.42 5.68
N ALA A 253 3.58 -16.20 5.97
CA ALA A 253 3.43 -17.56 6.49
C ALA A 253 2.65 -17.57 7.82
N LEU A 254 2.97 -16.66 8.74
CA LEU A 254 2.26 -16.52 10.01
C LEU A 254 0.80 -16.12 9.79
N GLY A 255 0.51 -15.18 8.88
CA GLY A 255 -0.86 -14.81 8.54
C GLY A 255 -1.69 -15.98 7.97
N ILE A 256 -1.07 -16.81 7.14
CA ILE A 256 -1.72 -17.99 6.57
C ILE A 256 -2.04 -19.04 7.64
N VAL A 257 -1.19 -19.19 8.66
CA VAL A 257 -1.36 -20.20 9.71
C VAL A 257 -2.26 -19.70 10.84
N LEU A 258 -2.03 -18.47 11.31
CA LEU A 258 -2.61 -17.90 12.52
C LEU A 258 -3.79 -16.96 12.25
N GLY A 259 -4.08 -16.63 10.98
CA GLY A 259 -5.05 -15.60 10.63
C GLY A 259 -4.53 -14.20 10.98
N LEU A 260 -5.43 -13.22 11.14
CA LEU A 260 -5.05 -11.82 11.37
C LEU A 260 -4.33 -11.60 12.71
N GLY A 261 -4.76 -12.28 13.78
CA GLY A 261 -4.13 -12.31 15.09
C GLY A 261 -3.61 -10.94 15.59
N GLY A 262 -2.47 -10.94 16.27
CA GLY A 262 -1.76 -9.72 16.67
C GLY A 262 -1.12 -8.95 15.49
N GLY A 263 -1.17 -9.49 14.27
CA GLY A 263 -0.66 -8.83 13.07
C GLY A 263 -1.45 -7.58 12.72
N LEU A 264 -2.79 -7.63 12.83
CA LEU A 264 -3.67 -6.49 12.52
C LEU A 264 -3.38 -5.27 13.40
N GLU A 265 -3.31 -5.46 14.72
CA GLU A 265 -3.07 -4.37 15.66
C GLU A 265 -1.68 -3.74 15.43
N ARG A 266 -0.65 -4.58 15.26
CA ARG A 266 0.73 -4.11 15.07
C ARG A 266 0.93 -3.44 13.72
N PHE A 267 0.30 -3.96 12.67
CA PHE A 267 0.27 -3.31 11.36
C PHE A 267 -0.41 -1.94 11.46
N THR A 268 -1.62 -1.88 11.99
CA THR A 268 -2.39 -0.62 12.10
C THR A 268 -1.62 0.41 12.91
N ARG A 269 -1.03 0.01 14.04
CA ARG A 269 -0.20 0.89 14.86
C ARG A 269 1.03 1.39 14.11
N PHE A 270 1.73 0.52 13.37
CA PHE A 270 2.90 0.94 12.61
C PHE A 270 2.51 1.85 11.45
N GLU A 271 1.45 1.53 10.72
CA GLU A 271 1.03 2.30 9.55
C GLU A 271 0.74 3.76 9.94
N LEU A 272 -0.07 3.94 10.99
CA LEU A 272 -0.52 5.25 11.48
C LEU A 272 0.53 6.04 12.29
N ASN A 273 1.55 5.39 12.86
CA ASN A 273 2.46 6.06 13.80
C ASN A 273 3.95 5.83 13.48
N GLY A 274 4.26 5.10 12.41
CA GLY A 274 5.63 4.72 12.04
C GLY A 274 6.46 5.94 11.64
N PRO A 275 7.72 6.05 12.12
CA PRO A 275 8.57 7.19 11.80
C PRO A 275 8.99 7.17 10.33
N ARG A 276 8.77 8.29 9.64
CA ARG A 276 9.11 8.51 8.23
C ARG A 276 9.68 9.93 8.06
N PRO A 277 10.86 10.22 8.64
CA PRO A 277 11.40 11.58 8.69
C PRO A 277 11.73 12.10 7.30
N LEU A 278 11.56 13.40 7.10
CA LEU A 278 12.06 14.16 5.96
C LEU A 278 13.53 14.53 6.16
N GLN A 279 14.18 15.02 5.10
CA GLN A 279 15.54 15.53 5.19
C GLN A 279 15.65 16.82 6.03
N SER A 280 14.54 17.53 6.18
CA SER A 280 14.41 18.79 6.94
C SER A 280 14.12 18.59 8.43
N ASP A 281 13.88 17.35 8.87
CA ASP A 281 13.60 17.00 10.28
C ASP A 281 14.91 16.75 11.05
#